data_AF-A0A7C3X2N7-F1
#
_entry.id   AF-A0A7C3X2N7-F1
#
_cell.length_a   1.000
_cell.length_b   1.000
_cell.length_c   1.000
_cell.angle_alpha   90.00
_cell.angle_beta   90.00
_cell.angle_gamma   90.00
#
_symmetry.space_group_name_H-M   'P 1'
#
loop_
_entity.id
_entity.type
_entity.pdbx_description
1 polymer ?
#
loop_
_entity_poly.entity_id
_entity_poly.type
_entity_poly.pdbx_seq_one_letter_code
_entity_poly.pdbx_strand_id
1 'polypeptide(L)'
;WWNSISGDVKDFKGYPEGKITPGGAAVRLLEKYPNMYADLSANSGLNAIKRDPETGRKFLIDYSHKLLFGTDTFGGSDKSSQSHFDFFNTIDLPENVKNKIFSENARSLLKLNSI
;
A
#
# COMPACT_ATOMS: atom_id res chain seq x y z
N TRP A 1 -7.19 7.62 -5.73
CA TRP A 1 -6.47 6.38 -6.05
C TRP A 1 -6.96 5.21 -5.19
N TRP A 2 -6.69 5.21 -3.89
CA TRP A 2 -6.93 4.04 -3.01
C TRP A 2 -8.39 3.60 -2.85
N ASN A 3 -9.38 4.48 -2.99
CA ASN A 3 -10.79 4.08 -3.06
C ASN A 3 -11.07 3.10 -4.21
N SER A 4 -10.32 3.24 -5.30
CA SER A 4 -10.41 2.37 -6.48
C SER A 4 -9.79 0.98 -6.30
N ILE A 5 -9.32 0.62 -5.10
CA ILE A 5 -8.96 -0.77 -4.78
C ILE A 5 -10.19 -1.68 -4.75
N SER A 6 -11.36 -1.13 -4.41
CA SER A 6 -12.64 -1.83 -4.43
C SER A 6 -13.30 -1.72 -5.81
N GLY A 7 -13.90 -2.81 -6.29
CA GLY A 7 -14.62 -2.87 -7.56
C GLY A 7 -15.97 -2.15 -7.57
N ASP A 8 -16.56 -1.96 -6.39
CA ASP A 8 -17.89 -1.39 -6.18
C ASP A 8 -17.87 0.08 -5.69
N VAL A 9 -16.73 0.75 -5.83
CA VAL A 9 -16.59 2.16 -5.44
C VAL A 9 -17.58 3.05 -6.20
N LYS A 10 -18.45 3.76 -5.47
CA LYS A 10 -19.43 4.72 -6.02
C LYS A 10 -19.05 6.18 -5.73
N ASP A 11 -18.38 6.40 -4.61
CA ASP A 11 -17.85 7.71 -4.21
C ASP A 11 -16.34 7.59 -3.99
N PHE A 12 -15.61 8.59 -4.47
CA PHE A 12 -14.16 8.67 -4.36
C PHE A 12 -13.70 9.55 -3.18
N LYS A 13 -14.62 9.98 -2.32
CA LYS A 13 -14.33 10.79 -1.12
C LYS A 13 -14.03 9.95 0.12
N GLY A 14 -13.17 10.49 0.98
CA GLY A 14 -12.91 9.96 2.32
C GLY A 14 -12.20 8.60 2.35
N TYR A 15 -12.36 7.92 3.48
CA TYR A 15 -11.74 6.64 3.82
C TYR A 15 -12.84 5.60 4.07
N PRO A 16 -13.23 4.81 3.07
CA PRO A 16 -14.37 3.91 3.21
C PRO A 16 -14.00 2.76 4.13
N GLU A 17 -15.00 2.30 4.89
CA GLU A 17 -14.92 1.17 5.80
C GLU A 17 -15.43 -0.11 5.12
N GLY A 18 -15.21 -1.26 5.78
CA GLY A 18 -15.73 -2.54 5.32
C GLY A 18 -14.87 -3.24 4.27
N LYS A 19 -15.45 -4.30 3.70
CA LYS A 19 -14.76 -5.24 2.79
C LYS A 19 -14.43 -4.62 1.45
N ILE A 20 -13.32 -5.06 0.88
CA ILE A 20 -12.90 -4.71 -0.48
C ILE A 20 -13.52 -5.72 -1.45
N THR A 21 -14.17 -5.22 -2.50
CA THR A 21 -14.73 -6.08 -3.54
C THR A 21 -13.74 -6.26 -4.71
N PRO A 22 -13.70 -7.45 -5.34
CA PRO A 22 -12.81 -7.71 -6.47
C PRO A 22 -13.07 -6.77 -7.66
N GLY A 23 -12.05 -6.62 -8.51
CA GLY A 23 -12.17 -5.88 -9.75
C GLY A 23 -11.98 -4.37 -9.60
N GLY A 24 -11.35 -3.87 -8.53
CA GLY A 24 -11.00 -2.46 -8.40
C GLY A 24 -10.08 -1.96 -9.51
N ALA A 25 -10.28 -0.71 -9.95
CA ALA A 25 -9.46 -0.12 -11.00
C ALA A 25 -7.97 0.00 -10.62
N ALA A 26 -7.65 0.24 -9.33
CA ALA A 26 -6.26 0.31 -8.88
C ALA A 26 -5.53 -1.03 -9.11
N VAL A 27 -6.21 -2.15 -8.82
CA VAL A 27 -5.70 -3.51 -9.06
C VAL A 27 -5.51 -3.76 -10.56
N ARG A 28 -6.54 -3.51 -11.37
CA ARG A 28 -6.46 -3.71 -12.83
C ARG A 28 -5.36 -2.88 -13.50
N LEU A 29 -5.13 -1.66 -13.02
CA LEU A 29 -4.06 -0.80 -13.54
C LEU A 29 -2.68 -1.31 -13.12
N LEU A 30 -2.51 -1.74 -11.86
CA LEU A 30 -1.28 -2.39 -11.40
C LEU A 30 -0.99 -3.69 -12.16
N GLU A 31 -2.00 -4.49 -12.53
CA GLU A 31 -1.81 -5.68 -13.36
C GLU A 31 -1.39 -5.32 -14.79
N LYS A 32 -2.08 -4.34 -15.40
CA LYS A 32 -1.91 -3.99 -16.81
C LYS A 32 -0.58 -3.31 -17.12
N TYR A 33 -0.10 -2.42 -16.26
CA TYR A 33 1.06 -1.58 -16.57
C TYR A 33 2.31 -2.04 -15.82
N PRO A 34 3.34 -2.56 -16.51
CA PRO A 34 4.55 -3.09 -15.86
C PRO A 34 5.36 -2.02 -15.12
N ASN A 35 5.25 -0.75 -15.53
CA ASN A 35 5.95 0.40 -14.98
C ASN A 35 5.11 1.22 -13.99
N MET A 36 3.98 0.69 -13.53
CA MET A 36 3.13 1.36 -12.55
C MET A 36 3.44 0.88 -11.13
N TYR A 37 3.55 1.84 -10.22
CA TYR A 37 3.79 1.60 -8.80
C TYR A 37 2.70 2.31 -7.97
N ALA A 38 2.49 1.85 -6.75
CA ALA A 38 1.65 2.54 -5.76
C ALA A 38 2.42 2.65 -4.45
N ASP A 39 2.44 3.83 -3.86
CA ASP A 39 2.98 4.03 -2.52
C ASP A 39 1.86 3.92 -1.46
N LEU A 40 2.22 3.37 -0.31
CA LEU A 40 1.31 3.06 0.80
C LEU A 40 1.14 4.24 1.76
N SER A 41 1.44 5.46 1.31
CA SER A 41 1.46 6.65 2.15
C SER A 41 0.07 7.23 2.43
N ALA A 42 0.04 8.14 3.39
CA ALA A 42 -1.13 8.80 3.94
C ALA A 42 -2.14 7.83 4.55
N ASN A 43 -3.15 8.38 5.21
CA ASN A 43 -4.24 7.56 5.72
C ASN A 43 -4.99 6.82 4.58
N SER A 44 -4.89 7.30 3.35
CA SER A 44 -5.53 6.64 2.20
C SER A 44 -4.91 5.28 1.86
N GLY A 45 -3.58 5.17 1.85
CA GLY A 45 -2.88 3.91 1.64
C GLY A 45 -3.03 2.98 2.84
N LEU A 46 -2.81 3.52 4.05
CA LEU A 46 -3.00 2.77 5.29
C LEU A 46 -4.41 2.19 5.42
N ASN A 47 -5.45 3.00 5.20
CA ASN A 47 -6.84 2.55 5.28
C ASN A 47 -7.16 1.47 4.25
N ALA A 48 -6.65 1.60 3.02
CA ALA A 48 -6.90 0.61 1.96
C ALA A 48 -6.38 -0.78 2.33
N ILE A 49 -5.29 -0.87 3.10
CA ILE A 49 -4.76 -2.16 3.57
C ILE A 49 -5.43 -2.59 4.88
N LYS A 50 -5.65 -1.66 5.81
CA LYS A 50 -6.10 -1.96 7.18
C LYS A 50 -7.58 -2.32 7.29
N ARG A 51 -8.45 -1.73 6.47
CA ARG A 51 -9.91 -1.87 6.61
C ARG A 51 -10.44 -3.29 6.35
N ASP A 52 -9.69 -4.08 5.60
CA ASP A 52 -10.00 -5.48 5.25
C ASP A 52 -8.69 -6.29 5.37
N PRO A 53 -8.38 -6.83 6.56
CA PRO A 53 -7.07 -7.43 6.83
C PRO A 53 -6.70 -8.61 5.92
N GLU A 54 -7.69 -9.44 5.56
CA GLU A 54 -7.47 -10.59 4.68
C GLU A 54 -7.11 -10.14 3.27
N THR A 55 -7.93 -9.25 2.70
CA THR A 55 -7.69 -8.71 1.35
C THR A 55 -6.45 -7.84 1.30
N GLY A 56 -6.23 -7.01 2.33
CA GLY A 56 -5.07 -6.13 2.46
C GLY A 56 -3.76 -6.92 2.52
N ARG A 57 -3.69 -7.97 3.36
CA ARG A 57 -2.52 -8.85 3.41
C ARG A 57 -2.29 -9.54 2.07
N LYS A 58 -3.34 -10.07 1.44
CA LYS A 58 -3.23 -10.72 0.13
C LYS A 58 -2.69 -9.75 -0.93
N PHE A 59 -3.21 -8.51 -0.96
CA PHE A 59 -2.77 -7.46 -1.88
C PHE A 59 -1.29 -7.11 -1.69
N LEU A 60 -0.83 -6.97 -0.45
CA LEU A 60 0.59 -6.73 -0.15
C LEU A 60 1.50 -7.84 -0.71
N ILE A 61 1.07 -9.09 -0.63
CA ILE A 61 1.83 -10.25 -1.13
C ILE A 61 1.82 -10.27 -2.67
N ASP A 62 0.63 -10.26 -3.27
CA ASP A 62 0.45 -10.40 -4.73
C ASP A 62 1.14 -9.26 -5.50
N TYR A 63 1.06 -8.03 -4.97
CA TYR A 63 1.58 -6.83 -5.64
C TYR A 63 2.87 -6.31 -5.03
N SER A 64 3.53 -7.09 -4.16
CA SER A 64 4.76 -6.71 -3.46
C SER A 64 5.85 -6.06 -4.33
N HIS A 65 5.95 -6.43 -5.61
CA HIS A 65 6.93 -5.91 -6.57
C HIS A 65 6.59 -4.54 -7.17
N LYS A 66 5.40 -3.98 -6.87
CA LYS A 66 4.92 -2.67 -7.35
C LYS A 66 4.52 -1.72 -6.22
N LEU A 67 4.75 -2.12 -4.97
CA LEU A 67 4.37 -1.33 -3.81
C LEU A 67 5.60 -0.64 -3.19
N LEU A 68 5.41 0.61 -2.80
CA LEU A 68 6.43 1.41 -2.11
C LEU A 68 5.91 1.76 -0.71
N PHE A 69 6.78 1.69 0.28
CA PHE A 69 6.46 2.24 1.59
C PHE A 69 6.67 3.75 1.62
N GLY A 70 5.75 4.43 2.28
CA GLY A 70 5.82 5.86 2.61
C GLY A 70 4.78 6.15 3.68
N THR A 71 4.96 7.24 4.41
CA THR A 71 4.02 7.63 5.49
C THR A 71 3.18 8.85 5.11
N ASP A 72 3.71 9.76 4.27
CA ASP A 72 3.14 11.09 3.98
C ASP A 72 2.97 11.94 5.25
N THR A 73 4.04 12.01 6.03
CA THR A 73 4.02 12.68 7.34
C THR A 73 5.33 13.40 7.60
N PHE A 74 5.26 14.57 8.23
CA PHE A 74 6.43 15.26 8.74
C PHE A 74 6.81 14.69 10.11
N GLY A 75 8.10 14.39 10.33
CA GLY A 75 8.58 13.87 11.62
C GLY A 75 8.19 14.79 12.77
N GLY A 76 7.38 14.28 13.70
CA GLY A 76 6.80 15.00 14.82
C GLY A 76 5.82 14.10 15.58
N SER A 77 5.16 14.61 16.61
CA SER A 77 4.14 13.89 17.40
C SER A 77 2.85 13.57 16.62
N ASP A 78 2.89 13.62 15.29
CA ASP A 78 1.77 13.27 14.46
C ASP A 78 1.52 11.76 14.58
N LYS A 79 0.35 11.44 15.13
CA LYS A 79 -0.11 10.06 15.33
C LYS A 79 -0.20 9.31 13.99
N SER A 80 -0.27 10.03 12.88
CA SER A 80 -0.32 9.46 11.53
C SER A 80 0.99 8.76 11.11
N SER A 81 2.16 9.24 11.57
CA SER A 81 3.46 8.59 11.27
C SER A 81 3.62 7.29 12.04
N GLN A 82 3.33 7.35 13.34
CA GLN A 82 3.44 6.21 14.24
C GLN A 82 2.45 5.10 13.80
N SER A 83 1.25 5.47 13.33
CA SER A 83 0.24 4.50 12.90
C SER A 83 0.66 3.65 11.69
N HIS A 84 1.51 4.14 10.79
CA HIS A 84 2.02 3.32 9.68
C HIS A 84 2.96 2.24 10.20
N PHE A 85 3.99 2.62 10.96
CA PHE A 85 4.93 1.66 11.52
C PHE A 85 4.24 0.68 12.46
N ASP A 86 3.37 1.15 13.35
CA ASP A 86 2.60 0.30 14.27
C ASP A 86 1.80 -0.75 13.50
N PHE A 87 1.07 -0.35 12.46
CA PHE A 87 0.29 -1.28 11.66
C PHE A 87 1.15 -2.27 10.89
N PHE A 88 2.14 -1.79 10.12
CA PHE A 88 2.96 -2.66 9.27
C PHE A 88 3.85 -3.61 10.09
N ASN A 89 4.19 -3.28 11.34
CA ASN A 89 4.87 -4.18 12.26
C ASN A 89 3.97 -5.32 12.77
N THR A 90 2.64 -5.17 12.73
CA THR A 90 1.69 -6.21 13.16
C THR A 90 1.30 -7.19 12.07
N ILE A 91 1.49 -6.83 10.79
CA ILE A 91 1.18 -7.74 9.69
C ILE A 91 2.31 -8.77 9.53
N ASP A 92 1.94 -10.04 9.64
CA ASP A 92 2.80 -11.14 9.25
C ASP A 92 2.91 -11.24 7.71
N LEU A 93 4.04 -10.79 7.16
CA LEU A 93 4.40 -10.91 5.74
C LEU A 93 5.67 -11.75 5.57
N PRO A 94 5.79 -12.51 4.48
CA PRO A 94 7.05 -13.12 4.09
C PRO A 94 8.19 -12.10 4.01
N GLU A 95 9.40 -12.49 4.41
CA GLU A 95 10.54 -11.58 4.46
C GLU A 95 10.86 -10.93 3.11
N ASN A 96 10.77 -11.70 2.02
CA ASN A 96 10.97 -11.17 0.67
C ASN A 96 9.91 -10.14 0.26
N VAL A 97 8.69 -10.21 0.80
CA VAL A 97 7.64 -9.21 0.57
C VAL A 97 7.97 -7.93 1.33
N LYS A 98 8.41 -8.06 2.60
CA LYS A 98 8.85 -6.92 3.42
C LYS A 98 9.99 -6.17 2.75
N ASN A 99 11.03 -6.88 2.31
CA ASN A 99 12.21 -6.27 1.66
C ASN A 99 11.84 -5.47 0.41
N LYS A 100 10.96 -6.01 -0.44
CA LYS A 100 10.46 -5.32 -1.63
C LYS A 100 9.77 -4.01 -1.28
N ILE A 101 8.79 -4.07 -0.39
CA ILE A 101 7.92 -2.94 -0.07
C ILE A 101 8.69 -1.85 0.70
N PHE A 102 9.50 -2.24 1.69
CA PHE A 102 10.16 -1.31 2.60
C PHE A 102 11.51 -0.77 2.09
N SER A 103 12.08 -1.33 1.02
CA SER A 103 13.41 -0.90 0.55
C SER A 103 13.67 -1.15 -0.94
N GLU A 104 13.61 -2.39 -1.42
CA GLU A 104 14.19 -2.78 -2.71
C GLU A 104 13.50 -2.11 -3.90
N ASN A 105 12.17 -2.01 -3.89
CA ASN A 105 11.43 -1.38 -4.98
C ASN A 105 11.78 0.10 -5.13
N ALA A 106 11.88 0.83 -4.01
CA ALA A 106 12.24 2.24 -4.01
C ALA A 106 13.68 2.43 -4.51
N ARG A 107 14.61 1.61 -4.03
CA ARG A 107 16.01 1.63 -4.49
C ARG A 107 16.13 1.36 -5.98
N SER A 108 15.44 0.33 -6.48
CA SER A 108 15.43 -0.02 -7.90
C SER A 108 14.83 1.10 -8.75
N LEU A 109 13.68 1.66 -8.34
CA LEU A 109 12.96 2.68 -9.09
C LEU A 109 13.76 3.99 -9.17
N LEU A 110 14.39 4.38 -8.06
CA LEU A 110 15.17 5.61 -7.93
C LEU A 110 16.65 5.45 -8.35
N LYS A 111 17.05 4.26 -8.80
CA LYS A 111 18.43 3.92 -9.19
C LYS A 111 19.44 4.27 -8.09
N LEU A 112 19.06 3.98 -6.85
CA LEU A 112 19.93 4.16 -5.69
C LEU A 112 20.87 2.96 -5.65
N ASN A 113 22.04 3.11 -6.26
CA ASN A 113 23.10 2.10 -6.27
C ASN A 113 23.40 1.65 -4.82
N SER A 114 23.63 0.36 -4.65
CA SER A 114 24.33 -0.15 -3.47
C SER A 114 25.72 0.51 -3.43
N ILE A 115 26.02 1.21 -2.35
CA ILE A 115 27.39 1.67 -2.05
C ILE A 115 28.27 0.43 -1.85
#